data_AF-A0A377JZ60-F1
#
_entry.id   AF-A0A377JZ60-F1
#
_cell.length_a   1.000
_cell.length_b   1.000
_cell.length_c   1.000
_cell.angle_alpha   90.00
_cell.angle_beta   90.00
_cell.angle_gamma   90.00
#
_symmetry.space_group_name_H-M   'P 1'
#
loop_
_entity.id
_entity.type
_entity.pdbx_description
1 polymer ?
#
loop_
_entity_poly.entity_id
_entity_poly.type
_entity_poly.pdbx_seq_one_letter_code
_entity_poly.pdbx_strand_id
1 'polypeptide(L)'
;MRSSAKQEELVKAFKALLKEEKFSSQGEIVAALQEQGFDNINQSKVSRMLTKFGAVRTRNAKMEMVYCLPAELGVPTTSSPLKNLVLDIDYNDAVVVIHTSPGAAQLIARLLDSLGQSRRYSGHHRWR
;
A
#
# COMPACT_ATOMS: atom_id res chain seq x y z
N MET A 1 -10.37 17.78 16.18
CA MET A 1 -8.93 17.59 15.86
C MET A 1 -8.29 16.34 16.49
N ARG A 2 -8.81 15.74 17.59
CA ARG A 2 -8.20 14.55 18.24
C ARG A 2 -8.36 13.19 17.52
N SER A 3 -9.29 13.09 16.57
CA SER A 3 -9.63 11.80 15.94
C SER A 3 -8.64 11.34 14.85
N SER A 4 -7.92 12.25 14.19
CA SER A 4 -6.98 11.84 13.13
C SER A 4 -5.70 11.24 13.71
N ALA A 5 -5.16 11.80 14.81
CA ALA A 5 -3.95 11.29 15.45
C ALA A 5 -4.08 9.82 15.90
N LYS A 6 -5.18 9.47 16.59
CA LYS A 6 -5.46 8.07 16.96
C LYS A 6 -5.65 7.14 15.75
N GLN A 7 -6.20 7.66 14.66
CA GLN A 7 -6.33 6.89 13.41
C GLN A 7 -4.98 6.69 12.72
N GLU A 8 -4.11 7.68 12.74
CA GLU A 8 -2.74 7.60 12.22
C GLU A 8 -1.90 6.60 13.03
N GLU A 9 -2.00 6.63 14.36
CA GLU A 9 -1.37 5.65 15.25
C GLU A 9 -1.89 4.23 14.98
N LEU A 10 -3.21 4.06 14.81
CA LEU A 10 -3.80 2.78 14.45
C LEU A 10 -3.26 2.25 13.11
N VAL A 11 -3.16 3.11 12.10
CA VAL A 11 -2.61 2.73 10.79
C VAL A 11 -1.13 2.35 10.92
N LYS A 12 -0.36 3.09 11.72
CA LYS A 12 1.05 2.80 11.97
C LYS A 12 1.22 1.44 12.67
N ALA A 13 0.44 1.18 13.71
CA ALA A 13 0.42 -0.09 14.43
C ALA A 13 0.03 -1.25 13.51
N PHE A 14 -1.06 -1.11 12.75
CA PHE A 14 -1.50 -2.11 11.77
C PHE A 14 -0.43 -2.44 10.73
N LYS A 15 0.23 -1.42 10.18
CA LYS A 15 1.34 -1.62 9.23
C LYS A 15 2.54 -2.32 9.88
N ALA A 16 2.83 -2.05 11.14
CA ALA A 16 3.89 -2.71 11.88
C ALA A 16 3.60 -4.20 12.08
N LEU A 17 2.37 -4.55 12.49
CA LEU A 17 1.93 -5.94 12.65
C LEU A 17 2.08 -6.74 11.35
N LEU A 18 1.65 -6.17 10.21
CA LEU A 18 1.75 -6.86 8.92
C LEU A 18 3.19 -7.03 8.42
N LYS A 19 4.15 -6.24 8.91
CA LYS A 19 5.58 -6.43 8.61
C LYS A 19 6.20 -7.59 9.36
N GLU A 20 5.57 -8.06 10.44
CA GLU A 20 6.08 -9.21 11.18
C GLU A 20 5.84 -10.54 10.46
N GLU A 21 4.94 -10.59 9.47
CA GLU A 21 4.63 -11.78 8.67
C GLU A 21 4.27 -13.03 9.52
N LYS A 22 3.55 -12.80 10.62
CA LYS A 22 3.11 -13.85 11.57
C LYS A 22 1.61 -14.09 11.60
N PHE A 23 0.82 -13.10 11.20
CA PHE A 23 -0.64 -13.14 11.41
C PHE A 23 -1.35 -13.88 10.28
N SER A 24 -2.01 -14.99 10.60
CA SER A 24 -2.67 -15.86 9.64
C SER A 24 -4.14 -15.52 9.40
N SER A 25 -4.76 -14.84 10.38
CA SER A 25 -6.18 -14.51 10.40
C SER A 25 -6.47 -13.06 10.76
N GLN A 26 -7.65 -12.56 10.35
CA GLN A 26 -8.10 -11.22 10.72
C GLN A 26 -8.34 -11.08 12.23
N GLY A 27 -8.77 -12.17 12.88
CA GLY A 27 -9.02 -12.23 14.32
C GLY A 27 -7.74 -12.04 15.13
N GLU A 28 -6.63 -12.65 14.70
CA GLU A 28 -5.32 -12.44 15.35
C GLU A 28 -4.85 -10.98 15.25
N ILE A 29 -5.07 -10.33 14.10
CA ILE A 29 -4.75 -8.91 13.93
C ILE A 29 -5.62 -8.03 14.83
N VAL A 30 -6.90 -8.37 15.00
CA VAL A 30 -7.81 -7.68 15.94
C VAL A 30 -7.29 -7.80 17.36
N ALA A 31 -6.97 -9.02 17.81
CA ALA A 31 -6.47 -9.28 19.17
C ALA A 31 -5.16 -8.52 19.43
N ALA A 32 -4.20 -8.58 18.50
CA ALA A 32 -2.94 -7.87 18.61
C ALA A 32 -3.11 -6.33 18.66
N LEU A 33 -4.07 -5.78 17.91
CA LEU A 33 -4.39 -4.35 17.99
C LEU A 33 -5.11 -3.98 19.31
N GLN A 34 -5.97 -4.85 19.83
CA GLN A 34 -6.62 -4.64 21.13
C GLN A 34 -5.60 -4.66 22.27
N GLU A 35 -4.63 -5.57 22.24
CA GLU A 35 -3.52 -5.62 23.20
C GLU A 35 -2.66 -4.35 23.19
N GLN A 36 -2.59 -3.65 22.05
CA GLN A 36 -1.92 -2.35 21.92
C GLN A 36 -2.78 -1.16 22.38
N GLY A 37 -3.98 -1.40 22.92
CA GLY A 37 -4.90 -0.37 23.44
C GLY A 37 -5.89 0.18 22.41
N PHE A 38 -6.09 -0.50 21.27
CA PHE A 38 -7.10 -0.12 20.28
C PHE A 38 -8.43 -0.86 20.49
N ASP A 39 -9.17 -0.53 21.55
CA ASP A 39 -10.42 -1.23 21.92
C ASP A 39 -11.54 -1.15 20.85
N ASN A 40 -11.54 -0.08 20.04
CA ASN A 40 -12.54 0.15 18.99
C ASN A 40 -12.14 -0.47 17.63
N ILE A 41 -11.55 -1.66 17.67
CA ILE A 41 -11.18 -2.45 16.49
C ILE A 41 -11.98 -3.76 16.48
N ASN A 42 -12.43 -4.16 15.30
CA ASN A 42 -13.16 -5.40 15.08
C ASN A 42 -12.79 -6.00 13.72
N GLN A 43 -13.25 -7.21 13.47
CA GLN A 43 -12.90 -7.96 12.25
C GLN A 43 -13.32 -7.21 10.97
N SER A 44 -14.49 -6.58 10.95
CA SER A 44 -14.94 -5.80 9.79
C SER A 44 -14.04 -4.60 9.50
N LYS A 45 -13.55 -3.92 10.54
CA LYS A 45 -12.64 -2.77 10.42
C LYS A 45 -11.26 -3.21 9.94
N VAL A 46 -10.73 -4.31 10.48
CA VAL A 46 -9.48 -4.92 9.99
C VAL A 46 -9.61 -5.39 8.54
N SER A 47 -10.72 -6.03 8.18
CA SER A 47 -10.99 -6.45 6.79
C SER A 47 -10.94 -5.27 5.82
N ARG A 48 -11.63 -4.16 6.16
CA ARG A 48 -11.56 -2.92 5.38
C ARG A 48 -10.14 -2.35 5.32
N MET A 49 -9.38 -2.41 6.39
CA MET A 49 -7.99 -1.93 6.42
C MET A 49 -7.08 -2.79 5.53
N LEU A 50 -7.21 -4.12 5.58
CA LEU A 50 -6.48 -5.05 4.71
C LEU A 50 -6.74 -4.74 3.23
N THR A 51 -8.01 -4.57 2.84
CA THR A 51 -8.36 -4.17 1.47
C THR A 51 -7.82 -2.78 1.12
N LYS A 52 -7.98 -1.80 2.03
CA LYS A 52 -7.55 -0.40 1.81
C LYS A 52 -6.04 -0.28 1.60
N PHE A 53 -5.24 -1.04 2.34
CA PHE A 53 -3.79 -1.02 2.25
C PHE A 53 -3.22 -2.09 1.32
N GLY A 54 -4.07 -2.82 0.59
CA GLY A 54 -3.63 -3.83 -0.38
C GLY A 54 -2.87 -4.99 0.25
N ALA A 55 -3.19 -5.35 1.49
CA ALA A 55 -2.55 -6.48 2.15
C ALA A 55 -2.87 -7.79 1.42
N VAL A 56 -1.86 -8.63 1.24
CA VAL A 56 -1.96 -9.92 0.56
C VAL A 56 -1.63 -11.04 1.53
N ARG A 57 -2.04 -12.27 1.19
CA ARG A 57 -1.61 -13.46 1.92
C ARG A 57 -0.45 -14.13 1.18
N THR A 58 0.66 -14.32 1.87
CA THR A 58 1.85 -15.00 1.35
C THR A 58 2.25 -16.16 2.26
N ARG A 59 3.12 -17.05 1.77
CA ARG A 59 3.78 -18.04 2.63
C ARG A 59 5.02 -17.40 3.26
N ASN A 60 5.12 -17.45 4.59
CA ASN A 60 6.33 -17.05 5.30
C ASN A 60 7.41 -18.15 5.25
N ALA A 61 8.59 -17.88 5.83
CA ALA A 61 9.69 -18.85 5.91
C ALA A 61 9.33 -20.14 6.69
N LYS A 62 8.25 -20.13 7.48
CA LYS A 62 7.72 -21.29 8.21
C LYS A 62 6.64 -22.04 7.42
N MET A 63 6.42 -21.69 6.14
CA MET A 63 5.38 -22.26 5.27
C MET A 63 3.94 -21.96 5.70
N GLU A 64 3.74 -20.95 6.56
CA GLU A 64 2.42 -20.52 7.04
C GLU A 64 1.85 -19.44 6.12
N MET A 65 0.54 -19.50 5.86
CA MET A 65 -0.18 -18.51 5.05
C MET A 65 -0.55 -17.28 5.89
N VAL A 66 0.28 -16.25 5.82
CA VAL A 66 0.20 -15.04 6.66
C VAL A 66 -0.17 -13.81 5.84
N TYR A 67 -0.77 -12.81 6.48
CA TYR A 67 -0.94 -11.48 5.90
C TYR A 67 0.37 -10.71 5.92
N CYS A 68 0.71 -10.10 4.80
CA CYS A 68 1.77 -9.11 4.69
C CYS A 68 1.30 -7.92 3.86
N LEU A 69 1.96 -6.78 4.06
CA LEU A 69 1.87 -5.70 3.08
C LEU A 69 2.89 -6.02 1.98
N PRO A 70 2.48 -6.02 0.70
CA PRO A 70 3.45 -6.02 -0.39
C PRO A 70 4.48 -4.95 -0.08
N ALA A 71 5.77 -5.28 -0.21
CA ALA A 71 6.81 -4.25 -0.15
C ALA A 71 6.36 -3.16 -1.12
N GLU A 72 6.12 -1.96 -0.61
CA GLU A 72 5.88 -0.77 -1.43
C GLU A 72 7.03 -0.77 -2.42
N LEU A 73 6.75 -1.18 -3.67
CA LEU A 73 7.74 -1.38 -4.71
C LEU A 73 8.36 -0.03 -5.01
N GLY A 74 9.40 0.33 -4.25
CA GLY A 74 10.34 1.41 -4.54
C GLY A 74 9.71 2.72 -5.01
N VAL A 75 8.52 3.10 -4.55
CA VAL A 75 8.01 4.44 -4.80
C VAL A 75 8.50 5.30 -3.65
N PRO A 76 9.45 6.23 -3.87
CA PRO A 76 9.84 7.16 -2.82
C PRO A 76 8.59 7.95 -2.43
N THR A 77 8.00 7.59 -1.28
CA THR A 77 6.95 8.35 -0.60
C THR A 77 7.58 9.59 -0.01
N THR A 78 8.01 10.48 -0.89
CA THR A 78 8.45 11.82 -0.55
C THR A 78 7.52 12.76 -1.30
N SER A 79 6.68 13.47 -0.55
CA SER A 79 5.70 14.41 -1.10
C SER A 79 6.35 15.62 -1.81
N SER A 80 7.67 15.62 -2.03
CA SER A 80 8.44 16.86 -2.24
C SER A 80 9.68 16.85 -3.17
N PRO A 81 10.07 15.80 -3.93
CA PRO A 81 11.07 15.97 -5.00
C PRO A 81 10.59 15.62 -6.41
N LEU A 82 9.58 14.76 -6.61
CA LEU A 82 9.20 14.31 -7.96
C LEU A 82 8.69 15.43 -8.87
N LYS A 83 7.90 16.36 -8.32
CA LYS A 83 7.42 17.54 -9.05
C LYS A 83 8.55 18.45 -9.57
N ASN A 84 9.71 18.43 -8.92
CA ASN A 84 10.86 19.22 -9.32
C ASN A 84 11.69 18.52 -10.40
N LEU A 85 11.45 17.22 -10.62
CA LEU A 85 12.12 16.44 -11.64
C LEU A 85 11.40 16.47 -12.98
N VAL A 86 10.11 16.85 -13.01
CA VAL A 86 9.36 17.09 -14.25
C VAL A 86 9.53 18.56 -14.63
N LEU A 87 10.08 18.79 -15.81
CA LEU A 87 10.28 20.12 -16.36
C LEU A 87 9.07 20.57 -17.17
N ASP A 88 8.46 19.65 -17.92
CA ASP A 88 7.36 19.95 -18.83
C ASP A 88 6.58 18.66 -19.21
N ILE A 89 5.32 18.81 -19.62
CA ILE A 89 4.45 17.74 -20.11
C ILE A 89 3.69 18.23 -21.34
N ASP A 90 3.85 17.52 -22.45
CA ASP A 90 3.13 17.76 -23.71
C ASP A 90 2.38 16.50 -24.15
N TYR A 91 1.36 16.63 -24.99
CA TYR A 91 0.57 15.49 -25.43
C TYR A 91 -0.14 15.71 -26.76
N ASN A 92 -0.50 14.59 -27.39
CA ASN A 92 -1.50 14.53 -28.45
C ASN A 92 -2.51 13.41 -28.15
N ASP A 93 -3.39 13.10 -29.11
CA ASP A 93 -4.45 12.10 -28.90
C ASP A 93 -3.94 10.67 -28.65
N ALA A 94 -2.68 10.36 -28.97
CA ALA A 94 -2.12 9.02 -28.86
C ALA A 94 -1.00 8.88 -27.82
N VAL A 95 -0.28 9.96 -27.50
CA VAL A 95 0.95 9.92 -26.69
C VAL A 95 1.05 11.14 -25.76
N VAL A 96 1.53 10.89 -24.54
CA VAL A 96 1.97 11.92 -23.60
C VAL A 96 3.49 11.88 -23.50
N VAL A 97 4.14 13.04 -23.65
CA VAL A 97 5.59 13.22 -23.55
C VAL A 97 5.90 13.99 -22.27
N ILE A 98 6.80 13.46 -21.44
CA ILE A 98 7.19 14.05 -20.16
C ILE A 98 8.68 14.42 -20.23
N HIS A 99 8.99 15.71 -20.15
CA HIS A 99 10.35 16.21 -20.02
C HIS A 99 10.78 16.19 -18.55
N THR A 100 11.95 15.63 -18.29
CA THR A 100 12.46 15.47 -16.92
C THR A 100 13.90 15.91 -16.79
N SER A 101 14.33 16.20 -15.56
CA SER A 101 15.73 16.41 -15.24
C SER A 101 16.58 15.20 -15.64
N PRO A 102 17.84 15.39 -16.08
CA PRO A 102 18.72 14.30 -16.46
C PRO A 102 18.77 13.20 -15.38
N GLY A 103 18.56 11.94 -15.79
CA GLY A 103 18.55 10.78 -14.91
C GLY A 103 17.21 10.49 -14.20
N ALA A 104 16.22 11.38 -14.27
CA ALA A 104 14.92 11.17 -13.60
C ALA A 104 13.90 10.39 -14.43
N ALA A 105 14.02 10.37 -15.77
CA ALA A 105 13.07 9.74 -16.68
C ALA A 105 12.76 8.27 -16.31
N GLN A 106 13.81 7.48 -16.02
CA GLN A 106 13.66 6.07 -15.67
C GLN A 106 12.89 5.86 -14.37
N LEU A 107 13.08 6.74 -13.39
CA LEU A 107 12.35 6.68 -12.13
C LEU A 107 10.87 6.95 -12.37
N ILE A 108 10.55 8.02 -13.11
CA ILE A 108 9.16 8.38 -13.42
C ILE A 108 8.47 7.30 -14.23
N ALA A 109 9.14 6.71 -15.24
CA ALA A 109 8.59 5.61 -16.03
C ALA A 109 8.21 4.41 -15.16
N ARG A 110 9.10 3.98 -14.25
CA ARG A 110 8.82 2.85 -13.34
C ARG A 110 7.65 3.12 -12.41
N LEU A 111 7.48 4.37 -11.97
CA LEU A 111 6.33 4.78 -11.17
C LEU A 111 5.03 4.67 -11.99
N LEU A 112 5.02 5.21 -13.21
CA LEU A 112 3.86 5.11 -14.11
C LEU A 112 3.49 3.66 -14.40
N ASP A 113 4.48 2.79 -14.66
CA ASP A 113 4.26 1.36 -14.87
C ASP A 113 3.60 0.70 -13.66
N SER A 114 4.04 1.02 -12.44
CA SER A 114 3.48 0.45 -11.21
C SER A 114 2.02 0.84 -10.98
N LEU A 115 1.64 2.09 -11.31
CA LEU A 115 0.26 2.58 -11.22
C LEU A 115 -0.63 1.94 -12.29
N GLY A 116 -0.11 1.72 -13.49
CA GLY A 116 -0.82 1.04 -14.58
C GLY A 116 -1.19 -0.41 -14.24
N GLN A 117 -0.33 -1.12 -13.49
CA GLN A 117 -0.59 -2.51 -13.08
C GLN A 117 -1.62 -2.61 -11.95
N SER A 118 -1.60 -1.69 -10.98
CA SER A 118 -2.56 -1.69 -9.86
C SER A 118 -4.02 -1.64 -10.33
N ARG A 119 -4.29 -0.97 -11.46
CA ARG A 119 -5.64 -0.89 -12.05
C ARG A 119 -6.08 -2.16 -12.76
N ARG A 120 -5.16 -3.00 -13.23
CA ARG A 120 -5.48 -4.28 -13.92
C ARG A 120 -5.84 -5.39 -12.94
N TYR A 121 -5.34 -5.35 -11.70
CA TYR A 121 -5.62 -6.35 -10.68
C TYR A 121 -6.93 -6.14 -9.89
N SER A 122 -7.61 -5.01 -10.07
CA SER A 122 -8.93 -4.78 -9.45
C SER A 122 -10.10 -5.42 -10.22
N GLY A 123 -9.83 -6.20 -11.29
CA GLY A 123 -10.82 -6.78 -12.19
C GLY A 123 -10.94 -8.31 -12.17
N HIS A 124 -10.31 -9.04 -11.25
CA HIS A 124 -10.52 -10.48 -11.13
C HIS A 124 -11.59 -10.80 -10.07
N HIS A 125 -12.85 -10.52 -10.42
CA HIS A 125 -13.98 -11.26 -9.86
C HIS A 125 -13.86 -12.72 -10.32
N ARG A 126 -13.40 -13.57 -9.40
CA ARG A 126 -13.48 -15.02 -9.52
C ARG A 126 -14.95 -15.42 -9.50
N TRP A 127 -15.50 -15.73 -10.67
CA TRP A 127 -16.68 -16.59 -10.76
C TRP A 127 -16.22 -18.03 -10.92
N ARG A 128 -16.80 -18.86 -10.04
CA ARG A 128 -16.65 -20.31 -9.86
C ARG A 128 -15.50 -20.75 -8.97
#